data_AF-I1QRV9-F1
#
_entry.id   AF-I1QRV9-F1
#
_cell.length_a   1.000
_cell.length_b   1.000
_cell.length_c   1.000
_cell.angle_alpha   90.00
_cell.angle_beta   90.00
_cell.angle_gamma   90.00
#
_symmetry.space_group_name_H-M   'P 1'
#
loop_
_entity.id
_entity.type
_entity.pdbx_description
1 polymer ?
#
loop_
_entity_poly.entity_id
_entity_poly.type
_entity_poly.pdbx_seq_one_letter_code
_entity_poly.pdbx_strand_id
1 'polypeptide(L)'
;TPVEKSFNKALLAPVDKRLDEATQAINEAADSVVAAAPPAKKDEVEAATWKRRMFAFAALGMAQGDEKKVGATSLAYKKAAKAVLDAAPADKFKLMDESFKVAAMEVIAS
;
A
#
# COMPACT_ATOMS: atom_id res chain seq x y z
N THR A 1 29.41 15.76 9.04
CA THR A 1 30.53 15.26 8.18
C THR A 1 30.04 14.18 7.22
N PRO A 2 30.81 13.75 6.20
CA PRO A 2 30.43 12.62 5.33
C PRO A 2 30.08 11.34 6.12
N VAL A 3 30.71 11.17 7.28
CA VAL A 3 30.46 10.08 8.24
C VAL A 3 29.04 10.17 8.83
N GLU A 4 28.61 11.29 9.43
CA GLU A 4 27.22 11.43 9.91
C GLU A 4 26.17 11.17 8.81
N LYS A 5 26.45 11.59 7.57
CA LYS A 5 25.52 11.40 6.44
C LYS A 5 25.39 9.92 6.05
N SER A 6 26.49 9.15 6.08
CA SER A 6 26.46 7.71 5.79
C SER A 6 25.86 6.89 6.93
N PHE A 7 26.11 7.26 8.19
CA PHE A 7 25.47 6.64 9.35
C PHE A 7 23.96 6.89 9.37
N ASN A 8 23.51 8.13 9.10
CA ASN A 8 22.08 8.45 9.01
C ASN A 8 21.39 7.73 7.84
N LYS A 9 22.08 7.54 6.71
CA LYS A 9 21.55 6.72 5.60
C LYS A 9 21.40 5.25 5.98
N ALA A 10 22.36 4.67 6.71
CA ALA A 10 22.27 3.29 7.17
C ALA A 10 21.13 3.08 8.19
N LEU A 11 20.85 4.08 9.02
CA LEU A 11 19.69 4.11 9.93
C LEU A 11 18.34 4.16 9.20
N LEU A 12 18.27 4.79 8.01
CA LEU A 12 17.05 4.90 7.22
C LEU A 12 16.80 3.73 6.26
N ALA A 13 17.82 2.94 5.91
CA ALA A 13 17.70 1.83 4.98
C ALA A 13 16.59 0.80 5.33
N PRO A 14 16.31 0.47 6.60
CA PRO A 14 15.18 -0.39 6.96
C PRO A 14 13.81 0.26 6.69
N VAL A 15 13.70 1.58 6.82
CA VAL A 15 12.48 2.36 6.53
C VAL A 15 12.24 2.40 5.03
N ASP A 16 13.29 2.69 4.25
CA ASP A 16 13.22 2.70 2.78
C ASP A 16 12.74 1.34 2.25
N LYS A 17 13.34 0.25 2.75
CA LYS A 17 12.93 -1.11 2.37
C LYS A 17 11.46 -1.40 2.69
N ARG A 18 10.95 -0.95 3.84
CA ARG A 18 9.53 -1.15 4.22
C ARG A 18 8.59 -0.38 3.31
N LEU A 19 8.98 0.81 2.84
CA LEU A 19 8.20 1.61 1.90
C LEU A 19 8.19 0.96 0.52
N ASP A 20 9.35 0.49 0.04
CA ASP A 20 9.46 -0.20 -1.25
C ASP A 20 8.61 -1.47 -1.30
N GLU A 21 8.73 -2.33 -0.28
CA GLU A 21 7.95 -3.57 -0.19
C GLU A 21 6.44 -3.30 -0.11
N ALA A 22 6.01 -2.28 0.64
CA ALA A 22 4.60 -1.92 0.72
C ALA A 22 4.10 -1.36 -0.61
N THR A 23 4.88 -0.51 -1.26
CA THR A 23 4.57 0.06 -2.58
C THR A 23 4.42 -1.04 -3.64
N GLN A 24 5.35 -1.99 -3.66
CA GLN A 24 5.28 -3.14 -4.55
C GLN A 24 4.01 -3.96 -4.29
N ALA A 25 3.73 -4.33 -3.03
CA ALA A 25 2.54 -5.12 -2.69
C ALA A 25 1.23 -4.41 -3.07
N ILE A 26 1.14 -3.09 -2.86
CA ILE A 26 0.00 -2.27 -3.27
C ILE A 26 -0.20 -2.32 -4.79
N ASN A 27 0.88 -2.17 -5.56
CA ASN A 27 0.83 -2.22 -7.02
C ASN A 27 0.38 -3.60 -7.52
N GLU A 28 0.98 -4.68 -7.00
CA GLU A 28 0.62 -6.06 -7.36
C GLU A 28 -0.86 -6.36 -7.07
N ALA A 29 -1.35 -5.98 -5.89
CA ALA A 29 -2.76 -6.17 -5.53
C ALA A 29 -3.70 -5.40 -6.47
N ALA A 30 -3.35 -4.15 -6.78
CA ALA A 30 -4.13 -3.31 -7.68
C ALA A 30 -4.12 -3.84 -9.14
N ASP A 31 -2.97 -4.29 -9.64
CA ASP A 31 -2.89 -4.90 -10.98
C ASP A 31 -3.70 -6.21 -11.05
N SER A 32 -3.69 -7.00 -9.97
CA SER A 32 -4.52 -8.22 -9.86
C SER A 32 -6.02 -7.91 -9.87
N VAL A 33 -6.45 -6.82 -9.24
CA VAL A 33 -7.85 -6.36 -9.25
C VAL A 33 -8.28 -5.96 -10.66
N VAL A 34 -7.46 -5.18 -11.38
CA VAL A 34 -7.75 -4.77 -12.76
C VAL A 34 -7.76 -5.97 -13.71
N ALA A 35 -6.87 -6.93 -13.51
CA ALA A 35 -6.84 -8.17 -14.29
C ALA A 35 -8.09 -9.04 -14.07
N ALA A 36 -8.65 -9.04 -12.85
CA ALA A 36 -9.86 -9.77 -12.50
C ALA A 36 -11.16 -9.08 -12.91
N ALA A 37 -11.11 -7.84 -13.38
CA ALA A 37 -12.29 -7.06 -13.72
C ALA A 37 -13.04 -7.66 -14.92
N PRO A 38 -14.39 -7.81 -14.85
CA PRO A 38 -15.19 -8.15 -16.01
C PRO A 38 -15.02 -7.11 -17.12
N PRO A 39 -14.96 -7.50 -18.41
CA PRO A 39 -14.74 -6.55 -19.52
C PRO A 39 -15.71 -5.37 -19.52
N ALA A 40 -16.98 -5.60 -19.20
CA ALA A 40 -18.02 -4.58 -19.16
C ALA A 40 -17.85 -3.52 -18.05
N LYS A 41 -16.97 -3.77 -17.06
CA LYS A 41 -16.72 -2.86 -15.92
C LYS A 41 -15.24 -2.47 -15.78
N LYS A 42 -14.41 -2.80 -16.77
CA LYS A 42 -12.96 -2.69 -16.65
C LYS A 42 -12.50 -1.26 -16.34
N ASP A 43 -13.01 -0.28 -17.07
CA ASP A 43 -12.65 1.14 -16.90
C ASP A 43 -13.04 1.68 -15.52
N GLU A 44 -14.22 1.28 -15.01
CA GLU A 44 -14.69 1.66 -13.68
C GLU A 44 -13.79 1.07 -12.58
N VAL A 45 -13.49 -0.23 -12.70
CA VAL A 45 -12.61 -0.94 -11.76
C VAL A 45 -11.20 -0.36 -11.81
N GLU A 46 -10.67 -0.03 -12.98
CA GLU A 46 -9.34 0.58 -13.14
C GLU A 46 -9.26 1.96 -12.48
N ALA A 47 -10.23 2.84 -12.75
CA ALA A 47 -10.28 4.17 -12.15
C ALA A 47 -10.42 4.12 -10.62
N ALA A 48 -11.30 3.25 -10.11
CA ALA A 48 -11.48 3.08 -8.67
C ALA A 48 -10.23 2.48 -8.00
N THR A 49 -9.60 1.49 -8.64
CA THR A 49 -8.38 0.84 -8.16
C THR A 49 -7.20 1.82 -8.13
N TRP A 50 -7.04 2.62 -9.18
CA TRP A 50 -6.06 3.72 -9.23
C TRP A 50 -6.25 4.68 -8.05
N LYS A 51 -7.49 5.11 -7.78
CA LYS A 51 -7.79 5.99 -6.65
C LYS A 51 -7.39 5.37 -5.31
N ARG A 52 -7.63 4.06 -5.11
CA ARG A 52 -7.22 3.36 -3.88
C ARG A 52 -5.72 3.22 -3.74
N ARG A 53 -5.02 2.95 -4.83
CA ARG A 53 -3.55 2.96 -4.89
C ARG A 53 -2.99 4.32 -4.47
N MET A 54 -3.53 5.41 -5.01
CA MET A 54 -3.06 6.76 -4.69
C MET A 54 -3.28 7.14 -3.22
N PHE A 55 -4.42 6.76 -2.62
CA PHE A 55 -4.63 6.98 -1.19
C PHE A 55 -3.67 6.17 -0.32
N ALA A 56 -3.35 4.93 -0.71
CA ALA A 56 -2.36 4.13 0.01
C ALA A 56 -0.96 4.76 -0.03
N PHE A 57 -0.55 5.27 -1.20
CA PHE A 57 0.72 5.98 -1.33
C PHE A 57 0.75 7.29 -0.55
N ALA A 58 -0.36 8.04 -0.52
CA ALA A 58 -0.47 9.23 0.32
C ALA A 58 -0.31 8.88 1.81
N ALA A 59 -0.93 7.79 2.28
CA ALA A 59 -0.77 7.33 3.66
C ALA A 59 0.67 6.91 4.00
N LEU A 60 1.34 6.19 3.09
CA LEU A 60 2.77 5.88 3.24
C LEU A 60 3.63 7.14 3.29
N GLY A 61 3.35 8.12 2.43
CA GLY A 61 4.03 9.42 2.43
C GLY A 61 3.83 10.22 3.72
N MET A 62 2.60 10.25 4.25
CA MET A 62 2.29 10.92 5.53
C MET A 62 2.96 10.25 6.74
N ALA A 63 3.25 8.95 6.65
CA ALA A 63 3.97 8.25 7.71
C ALA A 63 5.48 8.55 7.72
N GLN A 64 6.04 9.06 6.61
CA GLN A 64 7.47 9.35 6.53
C GLN A 64 7.91 10.38 7.58
N GLY A 65 9.08 10.15 8.17
CA GLY A 65 9.59 10.92 9.30
C GLY A 65 9.27 10.32 10.67
N ASP A 66 8.38 9.33 10.75
CA ASP A 66 8.14 8.52 11.95
C ASP A 66 8.30 7.03 11.62
N GLU A 67 9.41 6.43 12.06
CA GLU A 67 9.73 5.03 11.78
C GLU A 67 8.65 4.05 12.28
N LYS A 68 8.00 4.36 13.41
CA LYS A 68 6.94 3.50 13.96
C LYS A 68 5.70 3.59 13.08
N LYS A 69 5.32 4.80 12.64
CA LYS A 69 4.22 4.98 11.70
C LYS A 69 4.52 4.35 10.35
N VAL A 70 5.72 4.51 9.79
CA VAL A 70 6.10 3.81 8.55
C VAL A 70 5.98 2.29 8.72
N GLY A 71 6.50 1.75 9.82
CA GLY A 71 6.38 0.32 10.13
C GLY A 71 4.93 -0.17 10.18
N ALA A 72 4.07 0.55 10.90
CA ALA A 72 2.65 0.22 11.03
C ALA A 72 1.90 0.34 9.70
N THR A 73 2.04 1.48 9.01
CA THR A 73 1.38 1.75 7.72
C THR A 73 1.80 0.74 6.65
N SER A 74 3.11 0.51 6.49
CA SER A 74 3.62 -0.48 5.54
C SER A 74 3.09 -1.88 5.83
N LEU A 75 3.04 -2.28 7.11
CA LEU A 75 2.53 -3.60 7.49
C LEU A 75 1.03 -3.74 7.21
N ALA A 76 0.23 -2.72 7.53
CA ALA A 76 -1.22 -2.72 7.28
C ALA A 76 -1.53 -2.90 5.78
N TYR A 77 -0.87 -2.12 4.92
CA TYR A 77 -1.06 -2.25 3.47
C TYR A 77 -0.53 -3.56 2.90
N LYS A 78 0.59 -4.10 3.40
CA LYS A 78 1.06 -5.44 2.98
C LYS A 78 0.06 -6.54 3.32
N LYS A 79 -0.57 -6.48 4.50
CA LYS A 79 -1.62 -7.44 4.90
C LYS A 79 -2.86 -7.32 4.02
N ALA A 80 -3.33 -6.09 3.79
CA ALA A 80 -4.48 -5.83 2.92
C ALA A 80 -4.21 -6.29 1.47
N ALA A 81 -3.04 -5.95 0.92
CA ALA A 81 -2.62 -6.38 -0.41
C ALA A 81 -2.57 -7.91 -0.54
N LYS A 82 -1.99 -8.61 0.45
CA LYS A 82 -1.99 -10.07 0.48
C LYS A 82 -3.42 -10.65 0.46
N ALA A 83 -4.32 -10.10 1.27
CA ALA A 83 -5.71 -10.56 1.29
C ALA A 83 -6.38 -10.40 -0.09
N VAL A 84 -6.15 -9.29 -0.79
CA VAL A 84 -6.62 -9.06 -2.17
C VAL A 84 -6.04 -10.08 -3.15
N LEU A 85 -4.74 -10.39 -3.05
CA LEU A 85 -4.07 -11.36 -3.92
C LEU A 85 -4.61 -12.79 -3.68
N ASP A 86 -4.90 -13.16 -2.44
CA ASP A 86 -5.41 -14.48 -2.08
C ASP A 86 -6.92 -14.65 -2.38
N ALA A 87 -7.66 -13.56 -2.56
CA ALA A 87 -9.10 -13.61 -2.82
C ALA A 87 -9.45 -14.16 -4.22
N ALA A 88 -10.67 -14.73 -4.33
CA ALA A 88 -11.23 -15.12 -5.61
C ALA A 88 -11.38 -13.90 -6.54
N PRO A 89 -11.25 -14.06 -7.88
CA PRO A 89 -11.25 -12.92 -8.81
C PRO A 89 -12.44 -11.95 -8.64
N ALA A 90 -13.64 -12.48 -8.44
CA ALA A 90 -14.85 -11.67 -8.27
C ALA A 90 -14.86 -10.82 -6.99
N ASP A 91 -14.10 -11.22 -5.97
CA ASP A 91 -14.08 -10.57 -4.66
C ASP A 91 -12.93 -9.56 -4.52
N LYS A 92 -11.91 -9.63 -5.38
CA LYS A 92 -10.68 -8.80 -5.26
C LYS A 92 -10.99 -7.30 -5.18
N PHE A 93 -11.86 -6.81 -6.06
CA PHE A 93 -12.20 -5.38 -6.11
C PHE A 93 -12.86 -4.91 -4.80
N LYS A 94 -13.90 -5.62 -4.34
CA LYS A 94 -14.59 -5.31 -3.09
C LYS A 94 -13.62 -5.37 -1.90
N LEU A 95 -12.80 -6.42 -1.84
CA LEU A 95 -11.86 -6.60 -0.75
C LEU A 95 -10.80 -5.50 -0.73
N MET A 96 -10.30 -5.06 -1.88
CA MET A 96 -9.38 -3.92 -1.94
C MET A 96 -10.07 -2.65 -1.48
N ASP A 97 -11.31 -2.40 -1.90
CA ASP A 97 -12.08 -1.22 -1.52
C ASP A 97 -12.23 -1.11 0.01
N GLU A 98 -12.54 -2.21 0.68
CA GLU A 98 -12.76 -2.26 2.12
C GLU A 98 -11.44 -2.26 2.90
N SER A 99 -10.53 -3.18 2.59
CA SER A 99 -9.29 -3.36 3.36
C SER A 99 -8.33 -2.16 3.24
N PHE A 100 -8.26 -1.49 2.09
CA PHE A 100 -7.40 -0.32 1.94
C PHE A 100 -7.96 0.91 2.65
N LYS A 101 -9.29 1.02 2.81
CA LYS A 101 -9.91 2.04 3.68
C LYS A 101 -9.54 1.79 5.14
N VAL A 102 -9.68 0.55 5.60
CA VAL A 102 -9.33 0.18 6.98
C VAL A 102 -7.86 0.47 7.25
N ALA A 103 -6.96 0.05 6.37
CA ALA A 103 -5.53 0.36 6.48
C ALA A 103 -5.26 1.87 6.53
N ALA A 104 -5.96 2.69 5.73
CA ALA A 104 -5.82 4.14 5.78
C ALA A 104 -6.30 4.74 7.13
N MET A 105 -7.40 4.21 7.69
CA MET A 105 -7.97 4.69 8.94
C MET A 105 -7.11 4.33 10.16
N GLU A 106 -6.51 3.13 10.16
CA GLU A 106 -5.59 2.69 11.22
C GLU A 106 -4.40 3.65 11.38
N VAL A 107 -3.96 4.28 10.28
CA VAL A 107 -2.86 5.27 10.28
C VAL A 107 -3.28 6.60 10.87
N ILE A 108 -4.53 7.04 10.63
CA ILE A 108 -5.05 8.31 11.15
C ILE A 108 -5.27 8.22 12.68
N ALA A 109 -5.60 7.02 13.18
CA ALA A 109 -5.85 6.78 14.60
C ALA A 109 -4.56 6.52 15.43
N SER A 110 -3.41 6.30 14.78
CA SER A 110 -2.10 6.00 15.38
C SER A 110 -1.17 7.21 15.47
#